data_AF-A0A9P7C0V5-F1
#
_entry.id   AF-A0A9P7C0V5-F1
#
_cell.length_a   1.000
_cell.length_b   1.000
_cell.length_c   1.000
_cell.angle_alpha   90.00
_cell.angle_beta   90.00
_cell.angle_gamma   90.00
#
_symmetry.space_group_name_H-M   'P 1'
#
loop_
_entity.id
_entity.type
_entity.pdbx_description
1 polymer ?
#
loop_
_entity_poly.entity_id
_entity_poly.type
_entity_poly.pdbx_seq_one_letter_code
_entity_poly.pdbx_strand_id
1 'polypeptide(L)'
;MALPSPAPSSDTRLKTFFRQYRERQVTSLVTSTTQVLLRACRPALVVDPILYVPATRAERSLLVRWRLGWLPGKPEDCPCGRDRRSRRHFLECDLIPSFLWSDLPRCPPGTYPIDFALSSLPLGRSARCPPWWSSLLLMPWHIQRLCRPDRYYPIDPSPGASWYSRSARRSD
;
A
#
# COMPACT_ATOMS: atom_id res chain seq x y z
N MET A 1 -19.79 -32.72 -28.21
CA MET A 1 -18.43 -33.24 -27.95
C MET A 1 -17.53 -32.05 -27.69
N ALA A 2 -16.98 -31.91 -26.47
CA ALA A 2 -16.06 -30.84 -26.13
C ALA A 2 -14.63 -31.25 -26.54
N LEU A 3 -13.93 -30.41 -27.30
CA LEU A 3 -12.53 -30.62 -27.64
C LEU A 3 -11.68 -30.60 -26.36
N PRO A 4 -10.69 -31.51 -26.20
CA PRO A 4 -9.77 -31.47 -25.08
C PRO A 4 -8.96 -30.15 -25.12
N SER A 5 -8.83 -29.49 -23.98
CA SER A 5 -8.05 -28.26 -23.86
C SER A 5 -6.63 -28.46 -24.39
N PRO A 6 -6.08 -27.50 -25.16
CA PRO A 6 -4.72 -27.61 -25.70
C PRO A 6 -3.71 -27.75 -24.56
N ALA A 7 -2.72 -28.63 -24.76
CA ALA A 7 -1.67 -28.86 -23.78
C ALA A 7 -0.93 -27.54 -23.48
N PRO A 8 -0.65 -27.23 -22.20
CA PRO A 8 -0.01 -25.97 -21.83
C PRO A 8 1.39 -25.89 -22.45
N SER A 9 1.66 -24.78 -23.15
CA SER A 9 2.95 -24.42 -23.74
C SER A 9 4.09 -24.51 -22.69
N SER A 10 5.31 -24.78 -23.14
CA SER A 10 6.51 -24.91 -22.28
C SER A 10 6.70 -23.73 -21.32
N ASP A 11 6.40 -22.51 -21.75
CA ASP A 11 6.43 -21.29 -20.92
C ASP A 11 5.39 -21.32 -19.77
N THR A 12 4.22 -21.90 -20.02
CA THR A 12 3.17 -22.05 -18.99
C THR A 12 3.59 -23.08 -17.94
N ARG A 13 4.30 -24.13 -18.35
CA ARG A 13 4.84 -25.16 -17.43
C ARG A 13 5.92 -24.58 -16.53
N LEU A 14 6.84 -23.79 -17.08
CA LEU A 14 7.90 -23.11 -16.31
C LEU A 14 7.32 -22.12 -15.30
N LYS A 15 6.38 -21.25 -15.70
CA LYS A 15 5.71 -20.32 -14.79
C LYS A 15 5.01 -21.04 -13.64
N THR A 16 4.34 -22.14 -13.94
CA THR A 16 3.66 -22.98 -12.93
C THR A 16 4.68 -23.61 -11.97
N PHE A 17 5.77 -24.16 -12.49
CA PHE A 17 6.84 -24.73 -11.69
C PHE A 17 7.45 -23.71 -10.71
N PHE A 18 7.83 -22.52 -11.20
CA PHE A 18 8.40 -21.48 -10.33
C PHE A 18 7.42 -21.00 -9.27
N ARG A 19 6.14 -20.88 -9.62
CA ARG A 19 5.09 -20.53 -8.66
C ARG A 19 4.98 -21.59 -7.56
N GLN A 20 4.84 -22.86 -7.93
CA GLN A 20 4.75 -23.97 -6.98
C GLN A 20 5.99 -24.07 -6.10
N TYR A 21 7.19 -23.90 -6.67
CA TYR A 21 8.44 -23.86 -5.92
C TYR A 21 8.42 -22.75 -4.86
N ARG A 22 8.08 -21.51 -5.26
CA ARG A 22 8.01 -20.37 -4.34
C ARG A 22 6.94 -20.55 -3.26
N GLU A 23 5.78 -21.10 -3.61
CA GLU A 23 4.71 -21.42 -2.65
C GLU A 23 5.22 -22.42 -1.60
N ARG A 24 5.91 -23.51 -2.02
CA ARG A 24 6.52 -24.47 -1.09
C ARG A 24 7.55 -23.81 -0.16
N GLN A 25 8.39 -22.93 -0.69
CA GLN A 25 9.40 -22.20 0.11
C GLN A 25 8.74 -21.28 1.14
N VAL A 26 7.70 -20.52 0.75
CA VAL A 26 6.95 -19.66 1.68
C VAL A 26 6.27 -20.49 2.75
N THR A 27 5.57 -21.57 2.37
CA THR A 27 4.93 -22.47 3.33
C THR A 27 5.94 -23.05 4.30
N SER A 28 7.08 -23.55 3.81
CA SER A 28 8.16 -24.09 4.65
C SER A 28 8.71 -23.04 5.62
N LEU A 29 8.95 -21.81 5.15
CA LEU A 29 9.41 -20.71 6.00
C LEU A 29 8.40 -20.37 7.10
N VAL A 30 7.12 -20.22 6.71
CA VAL A 30 6.04 -19.88 7.65
C VAL A 30 5.83 -21.00 8.66
N THR A 31 5.86 -22.27 8.27
CA THR A 31 5.66 -23.38 9.22
C THR A 31 6.86 -23.63 10.12
N SER A 32 8.08 -23.47 9.62
CA SER A 32 9.31 -23.75 10.40
C SER A 32 9.76 -22.60 11.31
N THR A 33 9.46 -21.34 10.96
CA THR A 33 9.97 -20.20 11.72
C THR A 33 9.28 -20.05 13.07
N THR A 34 10.04 -19.88 14.16
CA THR A 34 9.49 -19.50 15.47
C THR A 34 9.20 -17.99 15.57
N GLN A 35 9.64 -17.21 14.57
CA GLN A 35 9.48 -15.76 14.57
C GLN A 35 8.06 -15.35 14.18
N VAL A 36 7.26 -15.03 15.19
CA VAL A 36 5.86 -14.60 15.06
C VAL A 36 5.68 -13.45 14.07
N LEU A 37 6.61 -12.48 14.07
CA LEU A 37 6.57 -11.33 13.16
C LEU A 37 6.76 -11.73 11.70
N LEU A 38 7.66 -12.67 11.40
CA LEU A 38 7.84 -13.13 10.02
C LEU A 38 6.60 -13.86 9.49
N ARG A 39 5.97 -14.71 10.32
CA ARG A 39 4.70 -15.37 9.97
C ARG A 39 3.60 -14.34 9.67
N ALA A 40 3.48 -13.31 10.51
CA ALA A 40 2.48 -12.26 10.34
C ALA A 40 2.73 -11.39 9.10
N CYS A 41 3.99 -11.12 8.75
CA CYS A 41 4.34 -10.26 7.61
C CYS A 41 4.37 -10.98 6.25
N ARG A 42 4.35 -12.32 6.23
CA ARG A 42 4.40 -13.15 5.01
C ARG A 42 3.39 -14.32 5.05
N PRO A 43 2.09 -14.08 5.25
CA PRO A 43 1.10 -15.15 5.37
C PRO A 43 0.91 -15.93 4.05
N ALA A 44 1.28 -15.33 2.91
CA ALA A 44 1.18 -15.97 1.60
C ALA A 44 2.20 -15.36 0.61
N LEU A 45 2.44 -16.06 -0.50
CA LEU A 45 3.23 -15.56 -1.63
C LEU A 45 2.41 -14.52 -2.42
N VAL A 46 2.39 -13.29 -1.93
CA VAL A 46 1.65 -12.18 -2.55
C VAL A 46 2.61 -11.01 -2.80
N VAL A 47 2.50 -10.42 -3.99
CA VAL A 47 3.17 -9.15 -4.29
C VAL A 47 2.32 -8.04 -3.68
N ASP A 48 2.93 -7.17 -2.88
CA ASP A 48 2.22 -6.04 -2.27
C ASP A 48 1.56 -5.18 -3.36
N PRO A 49 0.24 -4.89 -3.28
CA PRO A 49 -0.48 -4.10 -4.27
C PRO A 49 0.17 -2.77 -4.62
N ILE A 50 0.83 -2.11 -3.68
CA ILE A 50 1.54 -0.83 -3.88
C ILE A 50 2.48 -0.87 -5.10
N LEU A 51 3.03 -2.05 -5.42
CA LEU A 51 3.99 -2.23 -6.51
C LEU A 51 3.36 -2.24 -7.91
N TYR A 52 2.06 -2.54 -8.04
CA TYR A 52 1.41 -2.63 -9.36
C TYR A 52 0.12 -1.83 -9.50
N VAL A 53 -0.43 -1.29 -8.41
CA VAL A 53 -1.54 -0.34 -8.51
C VAL A 53 -1.09 0.93 -9.25
N PRO A 54 -1.97 1.54 -10.07
CA PRO A 54 -1.67 2.79 -10.74
C PRO A 54 -1.39 3.91 -9.73
N ALA A 55 -0.19 4.47 -9.82
CA ALA A 55 0.32 5.57 -9.01
C ALA A 55 1.55 6.15 -9.72
N THR A 56 1.83 7.44 -9.54
CA THR A 56 3.07 8.06 -9.97
C THR A 56 4.27 7.47 -9.21
N ARG A 57 5.49 7.73 -9.70
CA ARG A 57 6.71 7.29 -9.01
C ARG A 57 6.83 7.90 -7.61
N ALA A 58 6.44 9.16 -7.44
CA ALA A 58 6.51 9.88 -6.17
C ALA A 58 5.48 9.34 -5.15
N GLU A 59 4.23 9.18 -5.58
CA GLU A 59 3.15 8.56 -4.80
C GLU A 59 3.57 7.16 -4.29
N ARG A 60 4.02 6.30 -5.21
CA ARG A 60 4.47 4.95 -4.86
C ARG A 60 5.65 4.96 -3.89
N SER A 61 6.60 5.88 -4.06
CA SER A 61 7.72 6.02 -3.12
C SER A 61 7.24 6.36 -1.71
N LEU A 62 6.24 7.24 -1.57
CA LEU A 62 5.66 7.58 -0.27
C LEU A 62 4.96 6.38 0.38
N LEU A 63 4.13 5.65 -0.37
CA LEU A 63 3.45 4.45 0.14
C LEU A 63 4.43 3.36 0.56
N VAL A 64 5.48 3.12 -0.22
CA VAL A 64 6.53 2.14 0.14
C VAL A 64 7.28 2.58 1.40
N ARG A 65 7.68 3.85 1.50
CA ARG A 65 8.37 4.37 2.68
C ARG A 65 7.49 4.32 3.92
N TRP A 66 6.19 4.55 3.77
CA TRP A 66 5.23 4.31 4.83
C TRP A 66 5.19 2.83 5.22
N ARG A 67 4.96 1.92 4.26
CA ARG A 67 4.87 0.47 4.51
C ARG A 67 6.09 -0.11 5.21
N LEU A 68 7.29 0.43 4.91
CA LEU A 68 8.56 0.00 5.50
C LEU A 68 8.90 0.66 6.85
N GLY A 69 8.07 1.57 7.37
CA GLY A 69 8.38 2.26 8.62
C GLY A 69 9.40 3.39 8.49
N TRP A 70 9.76 3.80 7.27
CA TRP A 70 10.76 4.84 7.03
C TRP A 70 10.18 6.26 7.07
N LEU A 71 8.86 6.40 7.16
CA LEU A 71 8.13 7.65 7.36
C LEU A 71 7.26 7.51 8.63
N PRO A 72 7.30 8.46 9.61
CA PRO A 72 8.00 9.76 9.64
C PRO A 72 9.53 9.73 9.70
N GLY A 73 10.16 8.56 9.86
CA GLY A 73 11.60 8.45 10.09
C GLY A 73 11.95 8.69 11.56
N LYS A 74 13.03 9.42 11.84
CA LYS A 74 13.46 9.70 13.22
C LYS A 74 12.44 10.60 13.92
N PRO A 75 12.06 10.32 15.18
CA PRO A 75 11.20 11.20 15.94
C PRO A 75 11.85 12.58 16.11
N GLU A 76 11.25 13.60 15.50
CA GLU A 76 11.60 15.02 15.62
C GLU A 76 10.36 15.78 16.11
N ASP A 77 10.50 17.01 16.57
CA ASP A 77 9.36 17.78 17.07
C ASP A 77 8.39 18.12 15.93
N CYS A 78 7.09 17.95 16.20
CA CYS A 78 6.06 18.33 15.24
C CYS A 78 5.90 19.85 15.21
N PRO A 79 5.78 20.47 14.02
CA PRO A 79 5.50 21.90 13.91
C PRO A 79 4.20 22.35 14.59
N CYS A 80 3.28 21.43 14.95
CA CYS A 80 2.08 21.75 15.71
C CYS A 80 2.35 22.01 17.21
N GLY A 81 3.56 21.74 17.70
CA GLY A 81 3.98 22.01 19.08
C GLY A 81 3.43 21.07 20.16
N ARG A 82 2.74 19.98 19.81
CA ARG A 82 2.07 19.09 20.80
C ARG A 82 2.83 17.83 21.18
N ASP A 83 3.55 17.23 20.23
CA ASP A 83 4.28 15.97 20.42
C ASP A 83 5.36 15.82 19.35
N ARG A 84 6.15 14.75 19.45
CA ARG A 84 7.10 14.32 18.43
C ARG A 84 6.36 13.67 17.26
N ARG A 85 6.88 13.88 16.06
CA ARG A 85 6.46 13.23 14.81
C ARG A 85 6.54 11.71 14.98
N SER A 86 5.37 11.11 15.17
CA SER A 86 5.18 9.67 15.30
C SER A 86 3.89 9.30 14.59
N ARG A 87 3.75 8.03 14.20
CA ARG A 87 2.49 7.55 13.59
C ARG A 87 1.31 7.86 14.49
N ARG A 88 1.42 7.55 15.79
CA ARG A 88 0.38 7.83 16.79
C ARG A 88 0.01 9.31 16.80
N HIS A 89 0.99 10.20 16.91
CA HIS A 89 0.76 11.64 16.93
C HIS A 89 -0.01 12.15 15.70
N PHE A 90 0.30 11.64 14.51
CA PHE A 90 -0.35 12.10 13.28
C PHE A 90 -1.86 11.86 13.22
N LEU A 91 -2.39 10.90 13.98
CA LEU A 91 -3.84 10.68 14.08
C LEU A 91 -4.57 11.88 14.70
N GLU A 92 -3.85 12.63 15.53
CA GLU A 92 -4.36 13.73 16.33
C GLU A 92 -3.67 15.05 15.95
N CYS A 93 -2.96 15.12 14.82
CA CYS A 93 -2.22 16.31 14.42
C CYS A 93 -3.09 17.24 13.57
N ASP A 94 -3.34 18.46 14.05
CA ASP A 94 -4.23 19.43 13.35
C ASP A 94 -3.65 19.92 12.02
N LEU A 95 -2.35 19.70 11.78
CA LEU A 95 -1.70 20.04 10.51
C LEU A 95 -1.99 19.00 9.41
N ILE A 96 -2.60 17.86 9.76
CA ILE A 96 -3.09 16.87 8.81
C ILE A 96 -4.61 17.07 8.68
N PRO A 97 -5.12 17.40 7.48
CA PRO A 97 -6.54 17.63 7.31
C PRO A 97 -7.39 16.43 7.75
N SER A 98 -8.35 16.67 8.65
CA SER A 98 -9.13 15.61 9.31
C SER A 98 -9.97 14.80 8.32
N PHE A 99 -10.48 15.43 7.26
CA PHE A 99 -11.28 14.77 6.23
C PHE A 99 -10.53 13.59 5.56
N LEU A 100 -9.20 13.67 5.46
CA LEU A 100 -8.39 12.59 4.88
C LEU A 100 -8.50 11.30 5.71
N TRP A 101 -8.62 11.41 7.04
CA TRP A 101 -8.84 10.27 7.91
C TRP A 101 -10.26 9.73 7.79
N SER A 102 -11.25 10.61 7.64
CA SER A 102 -12.66 10.25 7.49
C SER A 102 -12.97 9.51 6.20
N ASP A 103 -12.23 9.78 5.13
CA ASP A 103 -12.39 9.10 3.85
C ASP A 103 -11.88 7.66 3.87
N LEU A 104 -10.92 7.33 4.73
CA LEU A 104 -10.30 5.99 4.78
C LEU A 104 -11.32 4.90 5.16
N PRO A 105 -11.09 3.64 4.71
CA PRO A 105 -11.95 2.53 5.11
C PRO A 105 -11.94 2.36 6.63
N ARG A 106 -13.11 2.04 7.20
CA ARG A 106 -13.28 1.89 8.65
C ARG A 106 -12.29 0.87 9.20
N CYS A 107 -11.39 1.35 10.04
CA CYS A 107 -10.31 0.58 10.61
C CYS A 107 -10.74 -0.10 11.92
N PRO A 108 -10.42 -1.39 12.15
CA PRO A 108 -10.59 -2.03 13.44
C PRO A 108 -9.79 -1.34 14.55
N PRO A 109 -10.24 -1.42 15.82
CA PRO A 109 -9.48 -0.91 16.96
C PRO A 109 -8.06 -1.51 17.02
N GLY A 110 -7.08 -0.70 17.41
CA GLY A 110 -5.68 -1.14 17.56
C GLY A 110 -4.91 -1.25 16.24
N THR A 111 -5.53 -1.02 15.08
CA THR A 111 -4.85 -0.95 13.78
C THR A 111 -4.69 0.51 13.34
N TYR A 112 -3.58 0.83 12.68
CA TYR A 112 -3.36 2.16 12.15
C TYR A 112 -4.13 2.36 10.83
N PRO A 113 -4.91 3.45 10.64
CA PRO A 113 -5.77 3.65 9.47
C PRO A 113 -5.06 3.52 8.11
N ILE A 114 -3.87 4.11 7.95
CA ILE A 114 -3.09 4.00 6.70
C ILE A 114 -2.65 2.55 6.47
N ASP A 115 -2.22 1.84 7.52
CA ASP A 115 -1.77 0.45 7.40
C ASP A 115 -2.93 -0.49 7.05
N PHE A 116 -4.12 -0.22 7.60
CA PHE A 116 -5.35 -0.91 7.24
C PHE A 116 -5.74 -0.65 5.79
N ALA A 117 -5.81 0.60 5.36
CA ALA A 117 -6.15 0.99 3.99
C ALA A 117 -5.19 0.35 2.95
N LEU A 118 -3.88 0.35 3.23
CA LEU A 118 -2.88 -0.32 2.40
C LEU A 118 -3.11 -1.84 2.30
N SER A 119 -3.54 -2.46 3.40
CA SER A 119 -3.83 -3.90 3.45
C SER A 119 -5.18 -4.24 2.80
N SER A 120 -6.08 -3.26 2.66
CA SER A 120 -7.36 -3.37 1.94
C SER A 120 -7.23 -3.09 0.44
N LEU A 121 -6.03 -2.84 -0.10
CA LEU A 121 -5.85 -2.62 -1.53
C LEU A 121 -6.20 -3.88 -2.33
N PRO A 122 -6.85 -3.73 -3.48
CA PRO A 122 -7.22 -4.88 -4.29
C PRO A 122 -6.00 -5.58 -4.88
N LEU A 123 -6.01 -6.92 -4.85
CA LEU A 123 -4.91 -7.74 -5.37
C LEU A 123 -4.89 -7.81 -6.91
N GLY A 124 -6.00 -7.44 -7.55
CA GLY A 124 -6.16 -7.53 -9.00
C GLY A 124 -5.67 -6.26 -9.71
N ARG A 125 -4.82 -6.42 -10.73
CA ARG A 125 -4.42 -5.32 -11.65
C ARG A 125 -5.59 -4.67 -12.39
N SER A 126 -6.72 -5.35 -12.42
CA SER A 126 -7.97 -4.94 -13.07
C SER A 126 -8.99 -4.32 -12.11
N ALA A 127 -8.67 -4.21 -10.82
CA ALA A 127 -9.61 -3.69 -9.85
C ALA A 127 -9.89 -2.20 -10.04
N ARG A 128 -11.11 -1.81 -9.68
CA ARG A 128 -11.52 -0.41 -9.67
C ARG A 128 -10.74 0.36 -8.61
N CYS A 129 -10.45 1.63 -8.89
CA CYS A 129 -9.85 2.55 -7.93
C CYS A 129 -10.76 2.67 -6.68
N PRO A 130 -10.24 2.42 -5.47
CA PRO A 130 -11.00 2.68 -4.25
C PRO A 130 -11.36 4.17 -4.13
N PRO A 131 -12.54 4.52 -3.60
CA PRO A 131 -12.96 5.93 -3.49
C PRO A 131 -12.03 6.76 -2.60
N TRP A 132 -11.40 6.13 -1.62
CA TRP A 132 -10.47 6.71 -0.66
C TRP A 132 -9.01 6.78 -1.12
N TRP A 133 -8.72 6.35 -2.36
CA TRP A 133 -7.36 6.26 -2.87
C TRP A 133 -6.63 7.61 -2.86
N SER A 134 -7.28 8.68 -3.28
CA SER A 134 -6.73 10.05 -3.24
C SER A 134 -6.31 10.45 -1.83
N SER A 135 -7.20 10.21 -0.86
CA SER A 135 -6.96 10.56 0.54
C SER A 135 -5.80 9.76 1.13
N LEU A 136 -5.71 8.47 0.79
CA LEU A 136 -4.57 7.63 1.15
C LEU A 136 -3.26 8.13 0.54
N LEU A 137 -3.25 8.67 -0.68
CA LEU A 137 -2.04 9.23 -1.30
C LEU A 137 -1.62 10.55 -0.65
N LEU A 138 -2.60 11.38 -0.27
CA LEU A 138 -2.37 12.68 0.35
C LEU A 138 -1.83 12.55 1.78
N MET A 139 -2.23 11.56 2.58
CA MET A 139 -1.76 11.51 3.99
C MET A 139 -0.24 11.36 4.11
N PRO A 140 0.42 10.37 3.46
CA PRO A 140 1.87 10.25 3.48
C PRO A 140 2.56 11.47 2.89
N TRP A 141 1.94 12.17 1.94
CA TRP A 141 2.46 13.44 1.41
C TRP A 141 2.44 14.56 2.46
N HIS A 142 1.32 14.75 3.18
CA HIS A 142 1.23 15.71 4.29
C HIS A 142 2.25 15.38 5.37
N ILE A 143 2.35 14.11 5.75
CA ILE A 143 3.32 13.62 6.74
C ILE A 143 4.75 13.89 6.27
N GLN A 144 5.07 13.62 5.00
CA GLN A 144 6.38 13.91 4.43
C GLN A 144 6.75 15.39 4.53
N ARG A 145 5.80 16.27 4.20
CA ARG A 145 6.00 17.73 4.26
C ARG A 145 6.25 18.19 5.70
N LEU A 146 5.52 17.63 6.68
CA LEU A 146 5.78 17.89 8.10
C LEU A 146 7.16 17.40 8.54
N CYS A 147 7.62 16.26 8.03
CA CYS A 147 8.90 15.68 8.40
C CYS A 147 10.12 16.38 7.75
N ARG A 148 9.90 17.08 6.64
CA ARG A 148 10.95 17.72 5.82
C ARG A 148 10.44 19.04 5.23
N PRO A 149 10.17 20.06 6.05
CA PRO A 149 9.55 21.31 5.62
C PRO A 149 10.39 22.07 4.59
N ASP A 150 11.72 21.96 4.64
CA ASP A 150 12.64 22.68 3.75
C ASP A 150 12.70 22.11 2.32
N ARG A 151 12.08 20.95 2.09
CA ARG A 151 12.07 20.32 0.78
C ARG A 151 10.78 20.63 0.04
N TYR A 152 10.91 21.03 -1.21
CA TYR A 152 9.78 21.15 -2.11
C TYR A 152 9.26 19.76 -2.49
N TYR A 153 7.98 19.52 -2.20
CA TYR A 153 7.25 18.36 -2.69
C TYR A 153 6.10 18.88 -3.55
N PRO A 154 6.12 18.69 -4.88
CA PRO A 154 4.96 19.05 -5.69
C PRO A 154 3.75 18.27 -5.18
N ILE A 155 2.63 18.97 -5.00
CA ILE A 155 1.34 18.31 -4.82
C ILE A 155 0.86 17.92 -6.22
N ASP A 156 0.48 16.65 -6.39
CA ASP A 156 -0.26 16.28 -7.60
C ASP A 156 -1.62 16.99 -7.52
N PRO A 157 -2.00 17.83 -8.50
CA PRO A 157 -3.29 18.52 -8.48
C PRO A 157 -4.46 17.53 -8.54
N SER A 158 -4.20 16.28 -8.90
CA SER A 158 -5.17 15.21 -9.04
C SER A 158 -4.63 13.88 -8.50
N PRO A 159 -4.43 13.74 -7.18
CA PRO A 159 -3.86 12.53 -6.59
C PRO A 159 -4.62 11.28 -7.03
N GLY A 160 -3.90 10.28 -7.51
CA GLY A 160 -4.53 9.04 -7.97
C GLY A 160 -5.27 9.11 -9.31
N ALA A 161 -5.21 10.23 -10.04
CA ALA A 161 -5.81 10.38 -11.38
C ALA A 161 -5.41 9.27 -12.36
N SER A 162 -4.19 8.75 -12.22
CA SER A 162 -3.71 7.62 -13.02
C SER A 162 -4.57 6.35 -12.87
N TRP A 163 -5.15 6.11 -11.70
CA TRP A 163 -6.05 4.98 -11.48
C TRP A 163 -7.50 5.32 -11.82
N TYR A 164 -7.98 6.52 -11.50
CA TYR A 164 -9.34 6.94 -11.88
C TYR A 164 -9.53 6.91 -13.40
N SER A 165 -8.60 7.50 -14.15
CA SER A 165 -8.64 7.51 -15.63
C SER A 165 -8.67 6.09 -16.21
N ARG A 166 -7.92 5.17 -15.61
CA ARG A 166 -7.88 3.76 -16.04
C ARG A 166 -9.16 2.99 -15.67
N SER A 167 -9.79 3.35 -14.56
CA SER A 167 -11.05 2.74 -14.11
C SER A 167 -12.23 3.22 -14.95
N ALA A 168 -12.22 4.49 -15.36
CA ALA A 168 -13.26 5.09 -16.20
C ALA A 168 -13.31 4.44 -17.60
N ARG A 169 -12.18 4.29 -18.28
CA ARG A 169 -12.06 3.67 -19.63
C ARG A 169 -12.49 2.20 -19.73
N ARG A 170 -12.89 1.58 -18.62
CA ARG A 170 -13.35 0.18 -18.56
C ARG A 170 -14.83 0.06 -18.28
N SER A 171 -15.52 1.18 -18.09
CA SER A 171 -16.96 1.23 -17.88
C SER A 171 -17.74 1.49 -19.18
N ASP A 172 -17.01 1.76 -20.27
CA ASP A 172 -17.48 1.86 -21.66
C ASP A 172 -17.15 0.56 -22.40
#